data_AF-A0A8X8XP03-F1
#
_entry.id   AF-A0A8X8XP03-F1
#
_cell.length_a   1.000
_cell.length_b   1.000
_cell.length_c   1.000
_cell.angle_alpha   90.00
_cell.angle_beta   90.00
_cell.angle_gamma   90.00
#
_symmetry.space_group_name_H-M   'P 1'
#
loop_
_entity.id
_entity.type
_entity.pdbx_description
1 polymer ?
#
loop_
_entity_poly.entity_id
_entity_poly.type
_entity_poly.pdbx_seq_one_letter_code
_entity_poly.pdbx_strand_id
1 'polypeptide(L)'
;MTPLFVLCYIIYTAITSTVLSLLLGLRLLLRRFSSARTSEEIGNVIALYEGTVYHERRHPACNAFRFPARYALIDLDRPPYSRPNYLSADDARRTAKTNGPVHLLRIPTSLGYERSPVNYYYCYEIEGSTKILKKCLVEDMLGSWRLKVSEPGENLFAFIAVEHPQLGTYFRASFTATKVATPMPISSDDLEAFFWLMPHRVSIMAYWNAAKLWWKNVPFFDHPRKENPSYRDEAIPLDEKMQFCPIFGGNNSKARCEERIDRCFTWKDAKRPWSYLISYTGKIL
;
A
#
# COMPACT_ATOMS: atom_id res chain seq x y z
N MET A 1 4.40 26.48 -8.60
CA MET A 1 5.63 25.67 -8.46
C MET A 1 6.50 25.96 -9.66
N THR A 2 7.61 26.67 -9.51
CA THR A 2 8.51 26.97 -10.63
C THR A 2 9.31 25.72 -11.01
N PRO A 3 9.61 25.48 -12.30
CA PRO A 3 10.38 24.31 -12.75
C PRO A 3 11.76 24.24 -12.06
N LEU A 4 12.35 25.38 -11.72
CA LEU A 4 13.58 25.47 -10.94
C LEU A 4 13.43 24.87 -9.53
N PHE A 5 12.33 25.15 -8.83
CA PHE A 5 12.09 24.59 -7.50
C PHE A 5 11.99 23.06 -7.53
N VAL A 6 11.32 22.51 -8.54
CA VAL A 6 11.19 21.06 -8.74
C VAL A 6 12.56 20.45 -9.02
N LEU A 7 13.37 21.07 -9.88
CA LEU A 7 14.73 20.61 -10.18
C LEU A 7 15.62 20.62 -8.92
N CYS A 8 15.62 21.72 -8.17
CA CYS A 8 16.36 21.83 -6.91
C CYS A 8 15.92 20.78 -5.89
N TYR A 9 14.62 20.51 -5.78
CA TYR A 9 14.10 19.48 -4.88
C TYR A 9 14.51 18.07 -5.31
N ILE A 10 14.49 17.76 -6.62
CA ILE A 10 14.97 16.48 -7.15
C ILE A 10 16.47 16.30 -6.86
N ILE A 11 17.28 17.34 -7.10
CA ILE A 11 18.71 17.30 -6.80
C ILE A 11 18.96 17.12 -5.30
N TYR A 12 18.26 17.89 -4.45
CA TYR A 12 18.36 17.79 -3.00
C TYR A 12 18.02 16.38 -2.50
N THR A 13 16.89 15.81 -2.95
CA THR A 13 16.46 14.45 -2.56
C THR A 13 17.41 13.38 -3.09
N ALA A 14 17.97 13.54 -4.29
CA ALA A 14 18.97 12.63 -4.84
C ALA A 14 20.28 12.66 -4.04
N ILE A 15 20.79 13.85 -3.72
CA ILE A 15 22.03 14.01 -2.93
C ILE A 15 21.84 13.44 -1.52
N THR A 16 20.78 13.86 -0.82
CA THR A 16 20.50 13.41 0.55
C THR A 16 20.34 11.89 0.65
N SER A 17 19.54 11.28 -0.24
CA SER A 17 19.36 9.83 -0.26
C SER A 17 20.66 9.09 -0.61
N THR A 18 21.48 9.62 -1.52
CA THR A 18 22.79 9.04 -1.86
C THR A 18 23.75 9.10 -0.66
N VAL A 19 23.84 10.23 0.03
CA VAL A 19 24.67 10.40 1.23
C VAL A 19 24.23 9.45 2.33
N LEU A 20 22.92 9.39 2.64
CA LEU A 20 22.38 8.46 3.63
C LEU A 20 22.66 7.00 3.26
N SER A 21 22.54 6.64 1.97
CA SER A 21 22.84 5.30 1.48
C SER A 21 24.32 4.93 1.66
N LEU A 22 25.24 5.85 1.36
CA LEU A 22 26.68 5.64 1.57
C LEU A 22 27.03 5.54 3.05
N LEU A 23 26.42 6.38 3.90
CA LEU A 23 26.59 6.32 5.35
C LEU A 23 26.09 5.00 5.92
N LEU A 24 24.92 4.50 5.47
CA LEU A 24 24.42 3.19 5.87
C LEU A 24 25.37 2.07 5.44
N GLY A 25 25.84 2.10 4.18
CA GLY A 25 26.84 1.14 3.70
C GLY A 25 28.11 1.14 4.56
N LEU A 26 28.62 2.32 4.92
CA LEU A 26 29.77 2.47 5.81
C LEU A 26 29.47 1.92 7.22
N ARG A 27 28.30 2.20 7.80
CA ARG A 27 27.89 1.67 9.12
C ARG A 27 27.82 0.15 9.11
N LEU A 28 27.21 -0.44 8.08
CA LEU A 28 27.12 -1.90 7.93
C LEU A 28 28.50 -2.54 7.78
N LEU A 29 29.41 -1.90 7.04
CA LEU A 29 30.81 -2.35 6.93
C LEU A 29 31.55 -2.24 8.25
N LEU A 30 31.43 -1.12 8.98
CA LEU A 30 32.07 -0.93 10.28
C LEU A 30 31.53 -1.89 11.34
N ARG A 31 30.24 -2.23 11.30
CA ARG A 31 29.61 -3.25 12.16
C ARG A 31 30.20 -4.65 11.93
N ARG A 32 30.70 -4.95 10.73
CA ARG A 32 31.45 -6.20 10.48
C ARG A 32 32.77 -6.26 11.26
N PHE A 33 33.33 -5.11 11.65
CA PHE A 33 34.60 -4.98 12.37
C PHE A 33 34.44 -4.61 13.85
N SER A 34 33.23 -4.25 14.31
CA SER A 34 32.94 -3.89 15.70
C SER A 34 31.83 -4.76 16.28
N SER A 35 32.11 -5.40 17.41
CA SER A 35 31.15 -6.25 18.14
C SER A 35 30.12 -5.44 18.97
N ALA A 36 30.25 -4.11 19.02
CA ALA A 36 29.38 -3.26 19.82
C ALA A 36 28.01 -3.09 19.14
N ARG A 37 26.98 -3.71 19.72
CA ARG A 37 25.59 -3.67 19.25
C ARG A 37 24.88 -2.48 19.91
N THR A 38 24.90 -1.31 19.29
CA THR A 38 24.15 -0.11 19.75
C THR A 38 22.92 0.14 18.88
N SER A 39 22.17 -0.91 18.53
CA SER A 39 20.98 -0.75 17.69
C SER A 39 19.72 -0.69 18.55
N GLU A 40 18.92 0.36 18.39
CA GLU A 40 17.55 0.39 18.89
C GLU A 40 16.75 -0.77 18.26
N GLU A 41 16.13 -1.59 19.11
CA GLU A 41 15.25 -2.67 18.67
C GLU A 41 13.93 -2.07 18.19
N ILE A 42 13.55 -2.36 16.94
CA ILE A 42 12.26 -1.94 16.41
C ILE A 42 11.22 -2.99 16.83
N GLY A 43 10.79 -2.90 18.09
CA GLY A 43 9.94 -3.90 18.74
C GLY A 43 8.54 -4.09 18.15
N ASN A 44 8.13 -3.22 17.22
CA ASN A 44 6.82 -3.27 16.55
C ASN A 44 6.85 -3.94 15.17
N VAL A 45 8.00 -4.20 14.54
CA VAL A 45 8.04 -5.01 13.31
C VAL A 45 7.95 -6.48 13.69
N ILE A 46 7.02 -7.23 13.09
CA ILE A 46 6.74 -8.63 13.43
C ILE A 46 7.13 -9.63 12.33
N ALA A 47 7.22 -9.19 11.07
CA ALA A 47 7.70 -10.01 9.97
C ALA A 47 8.19 -9.15 8.80
N LEU A 48 9.12 -9.70 8.02
CA LEU A 48 9.55 -9.15 6.75
C LEU A 48 9.14 -10.09 5.62
N TYR A 49 8.70 -9.52 4.51
CA TYR A 49 8.25 -10.23 3.33
C TYR A 49 9.05 -9.76 2.11
N GLU A 50 9.55 -10.72 1.35
CA GLU A 50 10.17 -10.48 0.04
C GLU A 50 9.37 -11.19 -1.04
N GLY A 51 9.10 -10.48 -2.14
CA GLY A 51 8.19 -10.98 -3.15
C GLY A 51 8.26 -10.24 -4.46
N THR A 52 7.29 -10.52 -5.31
CA THR A 52 7.14 -9.91 -6.64
C THR A 52 5.77 -9.27 -6.76
N VAL A 53 5.78 -8.03 -7.24
CA VAL A 53 4.59 -7.32 -7.69
C VAL A 53 4.46 -7.51 -9.20
N TYR A 54 3.28 -7.90 -9.65
CA TYR A 54 2.88 -7.98 -11.05
C TYR A 54 1.80 -6.94 -11.31
N HIS A 55 2.00 -6.09 -12.32
CA HIS A 55 1.03 -5.10 -12.77
C HIS A 55 0.64 -5.42 -14.22
N GLU A 56 -0.65 -5.31 -14.52
CA GLU A 56 -1.23 -5.45 -15.86
C GLU A 56 -2.26 -4.35 -16.09
N ARG A 57 -2.14 -3.65 -17.21
CA ARG A 57 -3.17 -2.76 -17.74
C ARG A 57 -3.54 -3.26 -19.13
N ARG A 58 -4.82 -3.53 -19.37
CA ARG A 58 -5.30 -4.15 -20.62
C ARG A 58 -5.72 -3.14 -21.69
N HIS A 59 -6.14 -1.94 -21.28
CA HIS A 59 -6.62 -0.90 -22.17
C HIS A 59 -5.93 0.47 -21.96
N PRO A 60 -5.69 1.25 -23.03
CA PRO A 60 -6.02 0.95 -24.44
C PRO A 60 -5.07 -0.08 -25.09
N ALA A 61 -3.86 -0.28 -24.56
CA ALA A 61 -2.92 -1.32 -24.99
C ALA A 61 -2.49 -2.18 -23.81
N CYS A 62 -2.36 -3.48 -24.02
CA CYS A 62 -1.92 -4.41 -22.99
C CYS A 62 -0.46 -4.15 -22.61
N ASN A 63 -0.23 -3.78 -21.36
CA ASN A 63 1.09 -3.60 -20.78
C ASN A 63 1.13 -4.30 -19.44
N ALA A 64 2.10 -5.19 -19.28
CA ALA A 64 2.32 -5.90 -18.04
C ALA A 64 3.80 -5.92 -17.66
N PHE A 65 4.09 -5.82 -16.37
CA PHE A 65 5.45 -5.86 -15.86
C PHE A 65 5.49 -6.45 -14.45
N ARG A 66 6.67 -6.95 -14.08
CA ARG A 66 6.95 -7.51 -12.76
C ARG A 66 8.16 -6.81 -12.16
N PHE A 67 8.11 -6.57 -10.85
CA PHE A 67 9.24 -6.03 -10.11
C PHE A 67 9.28 -6.61 -8.70
N PRO A 68 10.47 -6.85 -8.13
CA PRO A 68 10.57 -7.31 -6.76
C PRO A 68 10.16 -6.18 -5.80
N ALA A 69 9.49 -6.56 -4.73
CA ALA A 69 9.11 -5.66 -3.66
C ALA A 69 9.31 -6.33 -2.31
N ARG A 70 9.65 -5.51 -1.32
CA ARG A 70 9.80 -5.91 0.07
C ARG A 70 8.77 -5.17 0.91
N TYR A 71 8.23 -5.83 1.92
CA TYR A 71 7.24 -5.27 2.82
C TYR A 71 7.57 -5.68 4.25
N ALA A 72 7.26 -4.79 5.19
CA ALA A 72 7.29 -5.07 6.62
C ALA A 72 5.86 -5.21 7.13
N LEU A 73 5.64 -6.21 7.95
CA LEU A 73 4.44 -6.35 8.76
C LEU A 73 4.74 -5.78 10.14
N ILE A 74 3.95 -4.79 10.54
CA ILE A 74 4.14 -3.98 11.74
C ILE A 74 2.93 -4.19 12.65
N ASP A 75 3.16 -4.51 13.91
CA ASP A 75 2.15 -4.52 14.96
C ASP A 75 1.87 -3.07 15.40
N LEU A 76 0.67 -2.56 15.08
CA LEU A 76 0.31 -1.17 15.38
C LEU A 76 -0.03 -0.96 16.86
N ASP A 77 -0.21 -2.02 17.63
CA ASP A 77 -0.49 -1.96 19.06
C ASP A 77 0.77 -1.85 19.91
N ARG A 78 1.92 -2.10 19.29
CA ARG A 78 3.22 -1.82 19.88
C ARG A 78 3.66 -0.43 19.45
N PRO A 79 4.08 0.42 20.39
CA PRO A 79 4.46 1.79 20.06
C PRO A 79 5.68 1.79 19.12
N PRO A 80 5.67 2.57 18.03
CA PRO A 80 6.84 3.33 17.65
C PRO A 80 6.88 4.65 18.43
N TYR A 81 8.07 5.12 18.82
CA TYR A 81 8.27 6.38 19.55
C TYR A 81 7.97 7.65 18.73
N SER A 82 7.68 7.52 17.42
CA SER A 82 7.36 8.64 16.52
C SER A 82 5.93 8.50 15.98
N ARG A 83 5.17 9.62 15.94
CA ARG A 83 3.82 9.67 15.34
C ARG A 83 3.94 9.42 13.85
N PRO A 84 3.44 8.29 13.34
CA PRO A 84 3.66 7.92 11.96
C PRO A 84 2.59 8.49 11.03
N ASN A 85 2.93 8.59 9.74
CA ASN A 85 2.00 8.93 8.67
C ASN A 85 1.25 7.68 8.20
N TYR A 86 0.50 7.05 9.10
CA TYR A 86 -0.44 5.95 8.83
C TYR A 86 -1.58 5.95 9.85
N LEU A 87 -2.66 5.22 9.56
CA LEU A 87 -3.81 5.09 10.43
C LEU A 87 -3.41 4.47 11.78
N SER A 88 -3.91 5.02 12.88
CA SER A 88 -3.67 4.45 14.21
C SER A 88 -4.39 3.09 14.38
N ALA A 89 -3.93 2.26 15.31
CA ALA A 89 -4.60 1.00 15.64
C ALA A 89 -6.07 1.23 16.06
N ASP A 90 -6.34 2.27 16.85
CA ASP A 90 -7.68 2.59 17.33
C ASP A 90 -8.62 3.04 16.20
N ASP A 91 -8.12 3.86 15.26
CA ASP A 91 -8.90 4.28 14.11
C ASP A 91 -9.15 3.11 13.16
N ALA A 92 -8.18 2.21 13.00
CA ALA A 92 -8.32 0.98 12.22
C ALA A 92 -9.40 0.06 12.82
N ARG A 93 -9.36 -0.20 14.14
CA ARG A 93 -10.38 -0.98 14.85
C ARG A 93 -11.77 -0.39 14.72
N ARG A 94 -11.89 0.92 14.97
CA ARG A 94 -13.16 1.65 14.87
C ARG A 94 -13.75 1.51 13.47
N THR A 95 -12.91 1.64 12.45
CA THR A 95 -13.31 1.53 11.04
C THR A 95 -13.68 0.08 10.68
N ALA A 96 -12.90 -0.89 11.13
CA ALA A 96 -13.15 -2.30 10.88
C ALA A 96 -14.31 -2.89 11.71
N LYS A 97 -14.72 -2.21 12.79
CA LYS A 97 -15.62 -2.74 13.83
C LYS A 97 -15.07 -4.04 14.44
N THR A 98 -13.81 -4.01 14.84
CA THR A 98 -13.08 -5.14 15.45
C THR A 98 -12.49 -4.75 16.81
N ASN A 99 -12.22 -5.74 17.66
CA ASN A 99 -11.72 -5.56 19.04
C ASN A 99 -10.29 -6.10 19.26
N GLY A 100 -9.70 -6.76 18.26
CA GLY A 100 -8.41 -7.43 18.37
C GLY A 100 -7.22 -6.56 17.92
N PRO A 101 -6.04 -7.19 17.75
CA PRO A 101 -4.85 -6.50 17.30
C PRO A 101 -4.97 -6.00 15.86
N VAL A 102 -4.17 -5.00 15.51
CA VAL A 102 -4.09 -4.48 14.14
C VAL A 102 -2.65 -4.58 13.62
N HIS A 103 -2.48 -5.23 12.47
CA HIS A 103 -1.18 -5.29 11.80
C HIS A 103 -1.20 -4.48 10.51
N LEU A 104 -0.14 -3.72 10.27
CA LEU A 104 0.07 -2.92 9.06
C LEU A 104 1.15 -3.56 8.19
N LEU A 105 0.78 -3.92 6.96
CA LEU A 105 1.74 -4.31 5.93
C LEU A 105 2.05 -3.10 5.04
N ARG A 106 3.28 -2.61 5.13
CA ARG A 106 3.76 -1.48 4.32
C ARG A 106 5.24 -1.55 4.01
N ILE A 107 5.68 -0.65 3.15
CA ILE A 107 7.11 -0.33 3.00
C ILE A 107 7.42 0.75 4.06
N PRO A 108 8.28 0.48 5.06
CA PRO A 108 8.67 1.47 6.05
C PRO A 108 9.53 2.56 5.39
N THR A 109 9.64 3.71 6.05
CA THR A 109 10.52 4.78 5.59
C THR A 109 11.96 4.30 5.62
N SER A 110 12.66 4.45 4.49
CA SER A 110 14.05 4.07 4.36
C SER A 110 14.82 5.18 3.67
N LEU A 111 15.93 5.62 4.28
CA LEU A 111 16.81 6.68 3.75
C LEU A 111 16.07 7.98 3.38
N GLY A 112 15.08 8.37 4.19
CA GLY A 112 14.25 9.56 3.95
C GLY A 112 13.22 9.42 2.83
N TYR A 113 13.08 8.23 2.24
CA TYR A 113 12.06 7.95 1.23
C TYR A 113 10.88 7.20 1.86
N GLU A 114 9.73 7.86 1.87
CA GLU A 114 8.46 7.29 2.32
C GLU A 114 7.50 7.21 1.13
N ARG A 115 7.52 6.10 0.39
CA ARG A 115 6.45 5.75 -0.56
C ARG A 115 6.15 4.26 -0.51
N SER A 116 5.09 3.91 0.20
CA SER A 116 4.44 2.61 0.01
C SER A 116 3.36 2.76 -1.05
N PRO A 117 3.30 1.89 -2.08
CA PRO A 117 2.30 2.02 -3.14
C PRO A 117 0.89 1.67 -2.64
N VAL A 118 0.78 0.76 -1.67
CA VAL A 118 -0.47 0.37 -1.01
C VAL A 118 -0.15 -0.07 0.42
N ASN A 119 -0.91 0.42 1.38
CA ASN A 119 -0.88 0.01 2.78
C ASN A 119 -2.07 -0.92 3.07
N TYR A 120 -1.81 -2.07 3.71
CA TYR A 120 -2.85 -3.04 4.11
C TYR A 120 -2.91 -3.13 5.64
N TYR A 121 -4.11 -2.93 6.21
CA TYR A 121 -4.37 -3.01 7.64
C TYR A 121 -5.17 -4.27 7.95
N TYR A 122 -4.53 -5.27 8.54
CA TYR A 122 -5.14 -6.51 8.97
C TYR A 122 -5.77 -6.30 10.35
N CYS A 123 -7.09 -6.30 10.40
CA CYS A 123 -7.88 -6.05 11.60
C CYS A 123 -8.46 -7.38 12.11
N TYR A 124 -8.04 -7.77 13.30
CA TYR A 124 -8.44 -9.03 13.91
C TYR A 124 -9.58 -8.82 14.91
N GLU A 125 -10.40 -9.85 15.05
CA GLU A 125 -11.39 -9.98 16.12
C GLU A 125 -10.92 -11.05 17.11
N ILE A 126 -11.16 -10.79 18.39
CA ILE A 126 -10.92 -11.73 19.48
C ILE A 126 -12.27 -12.28 19.90
N GLU A 127 -12.44 -13.59 19.71
CA GLU A 127 -13.57 -14.37 20.21
C GLU A 127 -13.03 -15.35 21.26
N GLY A 128 -13.23 -15.03 22.54
CA GLY A 128 -12.65 -15.77 23.66
C GLY A 128 -11.11 -15.70 23.65
N SER A 129 -10.46 -16.85 23.44
CA SER A 129 -8.99 -16.95 23.33
C SER A 129 -8.50 -17.02 21.87
N THR A 130 -9.41 -17.01 20.89
CA THR A 130 -9.05 -17.13 19.48
C THR A 130 -8.97 -15.76 18.81
N LYS A 131 -7.95 -15.62 17.95
CA LYS A 131 -7.74 -14.44 17.12
C LYS A 131 -8.11 -14.79 15.69
N ILE A 132 -9.09 -14.09 15.12
CA ILE A 132 -9.62 -14.35 13.78
C ILE A 132 -9.42 -13.09 12.93
N LEU A 133 -8.83 -13.23 11.74
CA LEU A 133 -8.75 -12.12 10.80
C LEU A 133 -10.17 -11.82 10.28
N LYS A 134 -10.74 -10.68 10.65
CA LYS A 134 -12.10 -10.32 10.26
C LYS A 134 -12.12 -9.47 9.00
N LYS A 135 -11.24 -8.46 8.94
CA LYS A 135 -11.23 -7.47 7.87
C LYS A 135 -9.83 -7.04 7.48
N CYS A 136 -9.67 -6.66 6.22
CA CYS A 136 -8.49 -5.96 5.73
C CYS A 136 -8.92 -4.57 5.24
N LEU A 137 -8.31 -3.50 5.77
CA LEU A 137 -8.50 -2.15 5.25
C LEU A 137 -7.37 -1.84 4.26
N VAL A 138 -7.71 -1.18 3.16
CA VAL A 138 -6.74 -0.72 2.17
C VAL A 138 -7.03 0.74 1.86
N GLU A 139 -5.98 1.53 1.63
CA GLU A 139 -6.13 2.89 1.11
C GLU A 139 -6.96 2.86 -0.17
N ASP A 140 -8.07 3.59 -0.15
CA ASP A 140 -8.99 3.63 -1.26
C ASP A 140 -8.46 4.53 -2.37
N MET A 141 -8.56 3.98 -3.57
CA MET A 141 -8.24 4.61 -4.84
C MET A 141 -9.60 4.76 -5.50
N LEU A 142 -10.04 5.95 -5.92
CA LEU A 142 -11.40 6.12 -6.46
C LEU A 142 -11.69 5.15 -7.63
N GLY A 143 -12.65 4.22 -7.48
CA GLY A 143 -13.05 3.24 -8.50
C GLY A 143 -13.81 2.01 -7.97
N SER A 144 -14.27 1.13 -8.87
CA SER A 144 -14.85 -0.17 -8.50
C SER A 144 -13.75 -1.24 -8.44
N TRP A 145 -13.41 -1.71 -7.23
CA TRP A 145 -12.28 -2.63 -7.01
C TRP A 145 -12.72 -4.02 -6.59
N ARG A 146 -11.96 -5.01 -7.06
CA ARG A 146 -11.91 -6.34 -6.46
C ARG A 146 -10.59 -6.52 -5.75
N LEU A 147 -10.66 -6.64 -4.44
CA LEU A 147 -9.52 -6.96 -3.59
C LEU A 147 -9.57 -8.44 -3.20
N LYS A 148 -8.42 -9.10 -3.07
CA LYS A 148 -8.27 -10.38 -2.36
C LYS A 148 -6.96 -10.34 -1.61
N VAL A 149 -6.97 -10.73 -0.34
CA VAL A 149 -5.77 -10.74 0.51
C VAL A 149 -5.77 -12.02 1.34
N SER A 150 -4.61 -12.67 1.47
CA SER A 150 -4.41 -13.80 2.36
C SER A 150 -4.09 -13.32 3.78
N GLU A 151 -4.31 -14.18 4.78
CA GLU A 151 -3.77 -13.89 6.11
C GLU A 151 -2.23 -13.85 6.07
N PRO A 152 -1.57 -12.94 6.81
CA PRO A 152 -0.11 -12.93 6.90
C PRO A 152 0.41 -14.18 7.61
N GLY A 153 1.02 -15.07 6.84
CA GLY A 153 1.69 -16.28 7.33
C GLY A 153 3.06 -16.47 6.67
N GLU A 154 3.43 -17.70 6.33
CA GLU A 154 4.65 -18.00 5.58
C GLU A 154 4.61 -17.45 4.15
N ASN A 155 3.41 -17.48 3.55
CA ASN A 155 3.13 -16.90 2.25
C ASN A 155 2.15 -15.75 2.39
N LEU A 156 2.30 -14.75 1.53
CA LEU A 156 1.45 -13.58 1.50
C LEU A 156 1.02 -13.30 0.06
N PHE A 157 -0.28 -13.14 -0.12
CA PHE A 157 -0.89 -12.82 -1.40
C PHE A 157 -1.81 -11.63 -1.24
N ALA A 158 -1.64 -10.62 -2.10
CA ALA A 158 -2.59 -9.53 -2.27
C ALA A 158 -2.89 -9.36 -3.76
N PHE A 159 -4.15 -9.15 -4.11
CA PHE A 159 -4.61 -8.95 -5.48
C PHE A 159 -5.62 -7.83 -5.51
N ILE A 160 -5.41 -6.89 -6.44
CA ILE A 160 -6.28 -5.76 -6.69
C ILE A 160 -6.63 -5.77 -8.17
N ALA A 161 -7.91 -5.57 -8.49
CA ALA A 161 -8.35 -5.35 -9.86
C ALA A 161 -9.36 -4.21 -9.90
N VAL A 162 -9.29 -3.38 -10.95
CA VAL A 162 -10.31 -2.36 -11.20
C VAL A 162 -11.24 -2.85 -12.29
N GLU A 163 -12.53 -2.78 -12.02
CA GLU A 163 -13.58 -3.02 -13.00
C GLU A 163 -14.10 -1.70 -13.54
N HIS A 164 -14.22 -1.62 -14.86
CA HIS A 164 -14.79 -0.48 -15.56
C HIS A 164 -16.06 -0.94 -16.29
N PRO A 165 -17.18 -0.19 -16.21
CA PRO A 165 -18.45 -0.60 -16.82
C PRO A 165 -18.35 -0.94 -18.31
N GLN A 166 -17.49 -0.22 -19.04
CA GLN A 166 -17.33 -0.40 -20.50
C GLN A 166 -16.09 -1.22 -20.89
N LEU A 167 -15.05 -1.26 -20.05
CA LEU A 167 -13.75 -1.85 -20.40
C LEU A 167 -13.48 -3.18 -19.66
N GLY A 168 -14.45 -3.64 -18.85
CA GLY A 168 -14.28 -4.79 -17.97
C GLY A 168 -13.12 -4.58 -16.98
N THR A 169 -12.42 -5.67 -16.64
CA THR A 169 -11.24 -5.58 -15.77
C THR A 169 -10.05 -4.96 -16.53
N TYR A 170 -9.90 -3.64 -16.50
CA TYR A 170 -8.86 -2.95 -17.27
C TYR A 170 -7.50 -2.87 -16.54
N PHE A 171 -7.49 -2.99 -15.21
CA PHE A 171 -6.29 -2.97 -14.38
C PHE A 171 -6.27 -4.14 -13.41
N ARG A 172 -5.10 -4.77 -13.26
CA ARG A 172 -4.85 -5.84 -12.30
C ARG A 172 -3.46 -5.66 -11.69
N ALA A 173 -3.36 -5.84 -10.39
CA ALA A 173 -2.11 -5.92 -9.66
C ALA A 173 -2.16 -7.11 -8.72
N SER A 174 -1.05 -7.85 -8.61
CA SER A 174 -0.88 -8.89 -7.60
C SER A 174 0.48 -8.77 -6.94
N PHE A 175 0.52 -9.02 -5.65
CA PHE A 175 1.73 -9.16 -4.86
C PHE A 175 1.75 -10.57 -4.28
N THR A 176 2.82 -11.29 -4.57
CA THR A 176 3.11 -12.62 -4.01
C THR A 176 4.44 -12.54 -3.28
N ALA A 177 4.46 -12.88 -2.00
CA ALA A 177 5.66 -12.80 -1.18
C ALA A 177 5.77 -13.96 -0.19
N THR A 178 6.99 -14.21 0.23
CA THR A 178 7.33 -15.20 1.26
C THR A 178 7.93 -14.48 2.46
N LYS A 179 7.64 -14.99 3.65
CA LYS A 179 8.23 -14.49 4.89
C LYS A 179 9.74 -14.77 4.89
N VAL A 180 10.52 -13.77 5.29
CA VAL A 180 11.97 -13.89 5.40
C VAL A 180 12.30 -14.41 6.81
N ALA A 181 13.18 -15.42 6.87
CA ALA A 181 13.71 -15.91 8.13
C ALA A 181 14.68 -14.87 8.70
N THR A 182 14.21 -14.08 9.67
CA THR A 182 15.03 -13.07 10.36
C THR A 182 15.03 -13.30 11.88
N PRO A 183 16.17 -13.11 12.56
CA PRO A 183 16.20 -13.07 14.02
C PRO A 183 15.24 -11.99 14.55
N MET A 184 14.48 -12.34 15.58
CA MET A 184 13.54 -11.43 16.24
C MET A 184 14.04 -11.16 17.66
N PRO A 185 13.96 -9.91 18.17
CA PRO A 185 13.46 -8.70 17.51
C PRO A 185 14.39 -8.19 16.40
N ILE A 186 13.83 -7.51 15.40
CA ILE A 186 14.61 -6.92 14.29
C ILE A 186 15.29 -5.64 14.76
N SER A 187 16.60 -5.58 14.57
CA SER A 187 17.40 -4.37 14.76
C SER A 187 17.07 -3.32 13.70
N SER A 188 17.10 -2.03 14.07
CA SER A 188 16.94 -0.94 13.11
C SER A 188 17.87 -1.05 11.90
N ASP A 189 19.14 -1.42 12.13
CA ASP A 189 20.13 -1.55 11.06
C ASP A 189 19.78 -2.71 10.10
N ASP A 190 19.24 -3.80 10.63
CA ASP A 190 18.87 -4.97 9.84
C ASP A 190 17.62 -4.67 8.99
N LEU A 191 16.69 -3.88 9.54
CA LEU A 191 15.55 -3.34 8.80
C LEU A 191 16.00 -2.40 7.67
N GLU A 192 16.87 -1.43 7.98
CA GLU A 192 17.41 -0.50 6.99
C GLU A 192 18.19 -1.23 5.89
N ALA A 193 19.02 -2.22 6.25
CA ALA A 193 19.73 -3.07 5.31
C ALA A 193 18.77 -3.86 4.41
N PHE A 194 17.68 -4.38 4.97
CA PHE A 194 16.66 -5.11 4.21
C PHE A 194 15.95 -4.23 3.17
N PHE A 195 15.70 -2.95 3.48
CA PHE A 195 15.08 -2.00 2.53
C PHE A 195 16.10 -1.19 1.71
N TRP A 196 17.40 -1.43 1.92
CA TRP A 196 18.47 -0.69 1.26
C TRP A 196 18.35 -0.75 -0.27
N LEU A 197 18.57 0.41 -0.92
CA LEU A 197 18.48 0.63 -2.37
C LEU A 197 17.12 0.38 -3.04
N MET A 198 16.13 -0.17 -2.33
CA MET A 198 14.80 -0.42 -2.91
C MET A 198 14.12 0.88 -3.39
N PRO A 199 14.07 1.97 -2.60
CA PRO A 199 13.55 3.27 -3.07
C PRO A 199 14.23 3.83 -4.32
N HIS A 200 15.56 3.71 -4.38
CA HIS A 200 16.36 4.19 -5.50
C HIS A 200 16.01 3.44 -6.78
N ARG A 201 15.93 2.10 -6.69
CA ARG A 201 15.55 1.25 -7.82
C ARG A 201 14.19 1.63 -8.39
N VAL A 202 13.19 1.79 -7.52
CA VAL A 202 11.83 2.16 -7.94
C VAL A 202 11.82 3.57 -8.56
N SER A 203 12.53 4.52 -7.94
CA SER A 203 12.60 5.91 -8.42
C SER A 203 13.28 6.01 -9.78
N ILE A 204 14.43 5.37 -9.97
CA ILE A 204 15.15 5.32 -11.26
C ILE A 204 14.25 4.73 -12.34
N MET A 205 13.57 3.62 -12.05
CA MET A 205 12.66 2.99 -13.02
C MET A 205 11.47 3.89 -13.38
N ALA A 206 10.89 4.59 -12.39
CA ALA A 206 9.79 5.53 -12.62
C ALA A 206 10.24 6.72 -13.49
N TYR A 207 11.37 7.36 -13.16
CA TYR A 207 11.89 8.49 -13.92
C TYR A 207 12.34 8.07 -15.33
N TRP A 208 12.91 6.89 -15.51
CA TRP A 208 13.25 6.36 -16.83
C TRP A 208 12.02 6.18 -17.72
N ASN A 209 10.93 5.65 -17.16
CA ASN A 209 9.67 5.55 -17.89
C ASN A 209 9.07 6.93 -18.21
N ALA A 210 9.14 7.89 -17.28
CA ALA A 210 8.71 9.26 -17.54
C ALA A 210 9.54 9.92 -18.66
N ALA A 211 10.86 9.74 -18.66
CA ALA A 211 11.75 10.26 -19.71
C ALA A 211 11.42 9.66 -21.09
N LYS A 212 11.13 8.35 -21.17
CA LYS A 212 10.67 7.71 -22.42
C LYS A 212 9.35 8.28 -22.93
N LEU A 213 8.40 8.60 -22.04
CA LEU A 213 7.12 9.22 -22.42
C LEU A 213 7.32 10.66 -22.88
N TRP A 214 8.19 11.40 -22.20
CA TRP A 214 8.56 12.76 -22.57
C TRP A 214 9.23 12.82 -23.94
N TRP A 215 10.20 11.93 -24.20
CA TRP A 215 10.87 11.82 -25.51
C TRP A 215 9.90 11.49 -26.65
N LYS A 216 8.80 10.81 -26.34
CA LYS A 216 7.73 10.46 -27.29
C LYS A 216 6.66 11.56 -27.42
N ASN A 217 6.85 12.73 -26.81
CA ASN A 217 5.87 13.83 -26.78
C ASN A 217 4.46 13.39 -26.36
N VAL A 218 4.37 12.45 -25.41
CA VAL A 218 3.08 12.00 -24.88
C VAL A 218 2.45 13.14 -24.05
N PRO A 219 1.19 13.54 -24.32
CA PRO A 219 0.54 14.59 -23.56
C PRO A 219 0.41 14.19 -22.08
N PHE A 220 0.73 15.14 -21.20
CA PHE A 220 0.53 14.97 -19.77
C PHE A 220 -0.93 15.30 -19.43
N PHE A 221 -1.66 14.32 -18.91
CA PHE A 221 -3.01 14.51 -18.38
C PHE A 221 -2.90 14.74 -16.87
N ASP A 222 -3.30 15.91 -16.39
CA ASP A 222 -3.24 16.23 -14.97
C ASP A 222 -4.38 15.52 -14.20
N HIS A 223 -4.27 15.42 -12.89
CA HIS A 223 -5.30 14.77 -12.09
C HIS A 223 -6.59 15.62 -12.15
N PRO A 224 -7.79 15.03 -12.42
CA PRO A 224 -9.04 15.77 -12.66
C PRO A 224 -9.44 16.71 -11.52
N ARG A 225 -9.02 16.38 -10.29
CA ARG A 225 -9.12 17.24 -9.10
C ARG A 225 -8.50 18.65 -9.23
N LYS A 226 -7.48 18.85 -10.07
CA LYS A 226 -6.91 20.19 -10.28
C LYS A 226 -7.74 21.04 -11.23
N GLU A 227 -8.45 20.40 -12.14
CA GLU A 227 -9.32 21.06 -13.11
C GLU A 227 -10.72 21.31 -12.54
N ASN A 228 -11.20 20.41 -11.67
CA ASN A 228 -12.52 20.52 -11.07
C ASN A 228 -12.46 20.56 -9.51
N PRO A 229 -12.71 21.71 -8.86
CA PRO A 229 -12.78 21.80 -7.41
C PRO A 229 -13.99 21.07 -6.80
N SER A 230 -15.10 20.92 -7.53
CA SER A 230 -16.27 20.08 -7.16
C SER A 230 -16.13 18.62 -7.55
N TYR A 231 -14.95 18.18 -8.02
CA TYR A 231 -14.65 16.78 -8.35
C TYR A 231 -15.06 15.79 -7.25
N ARG A 232 -14.90 16.17 -5.97
CA ARG A 232 -15.33 15.31 -4.85
C ARG A 232 -16.85 15.20 -4.78
N ASP A 233 -17.55 16.32 -4.87
CA ASP A 233 -19.01 16.38 -4.76
C ASP A 233 -19.71 15.69 -5.93
N GLU A 234 -19.08 15.68 -7.11
CA GLU A 234 -19.53 14.97 -8.31
C GLU A 234 -19.16 13.47 -8.29
N ALA A 235 -18.00 13.11 -7.76
CA ALA A 235 -17.58 11.70 -7.70
C ALA A 235 -18.40 10.88 -6.68
N ILE A 236 -18.85 11.50 -5.59
CA ILE A 236 -19.66 10.84 -4.53
C ILE A 236 -20.95 10.20 -5.07
N PRO A 237 -21.84 10.92 -5.79
CA PRO A 237 -23.07 10.32 -6.33
C PRO A 237 -22.81 9.32 -7.47
N LEU A 238 -21.71 9.45 -8.22
CA LEU A 238 -21.30 8.46 -9.23
C LEU A 238 -20.85 7.14 -8.59
N ASP A 239 -20.11 7.21 -7.48
CA ASP A 239 -19.70 6.03 -6.71
C ASP A 239 -20.92 5.33 -6.08
N GLU A 240 -21.84 6.09 -5.49
CA GLU A 240 -23.10 5.55 -4.98
C GLU A 240 -23.89 4.84 -6.10
N LYS A 241 -23.99 5.42 -7.29
CA LYS A 241 -24.65 4.79 -8.46
C LYS A 241 -23.93 3.53 -8.95
N MET A 242 -22.59 3.47 -8.89
CA MET A 242 -21.82 2.29 -9.24
C MET A 242 -22.02 1.13 -8.24
N GLN A 243 -22.26 1.43 -6.97
CA GLN A 243 -22.61 0.42 -5.95
C GLN A 243 -23.99 -0.22 -6.19
N PHE A 244 -24.89 0.46 -6.92
CA PHE A 244 -26.23 -0.05 -7.25
C PHE A 244 -26.32 -0.80 -8.59
N CYS A 245 -25.22 -0.93 -9.34
CA CYS A 245 -25.21 -1.75 -10.55
C CYS A 245 -25.04 -3.23 -10.16
N PRO A 246 -26.02 -4.11 -10.45
CA PRO A 246 -25.86 -5.53 -10.21
C PRO A 246 -24.82 -6.08 -11.18
N ILE A 247 -23.57 -6.21 -10.73
CA ILE A 247 -22.56 -7.00 -11.46
C ILE A 247 -22.87 -8.47 -11.21
N PHE A 248 -23.88 -8.99 -11.91
CA PHE A 248 -24.06 -10.41 -12.18
C PHE A 248 -24.58 -10.58 -13.59
N GLY A 249 -23.65 -10.57 -14.54
CA GLY A 249 -23.86 -11.13 -15.88
C GLY A 249 -23.72 -12.66 -15.83
N GLY A 250 -24.65 -13.32 -15.14
CA GLY A 250 -24.95 -14.73 -15.29
C GLY A 250 -26.44 -14.83 -15.52
N ASN A 251 -26.86 -15.22 -16.73
CA ASN A 251 -28.27 -15.26 -17.12
C ASN A 251 -29.09 -16.05 -16.10
N ASN A 252 -30.24 -15.49 -15.72
CA ASN A 252 -31.26 -16.00 -14.81
C ASN A 252 -30.91 -16.00 -13.31
N SER A 253 -31.29 -14.93 -12.62
CA SER A 253 -32.27 -15.01 -11.53
C SER A 253 -32.57 -13.63 -10.96
N LYS A 254 -33.87 -13.33 -10.79
CA LYS A 254 -34.37 -12.24 -9.96
C LYS A 254 -33.94 -12.50 -8.51
N ALA A 255 -32.73 -12.07 -8.13
CA ALA A 255 -32.31 -12.07 -6.74
C ALA A 255 -32.88 -10.82 -6.07
N ARG A 256 -33.93 -11.07 -5.28
CA ARG A 256 -34.67 -10.14 -4.44
C ARG A 256 -33.72 -9.42 -3.49
N CYS A 257 -33.79 -8.08 -3.48
CA CYS A 257 -33.12 -7.20 -2.54
C CYS A 257 -33.62 -7.48 -1.12
N GLU A 258 -32.97 -8.35 -0.35
CA GLU A 258 -33.27 -8.47 1.09
C GLU A 258 -32.08 -8.90 1.97
N GLU A 259 -30.92 -9.25 1.40
CA GLU A 259 -29.68 -9.42 2.18
C GLU A 259 -28.60 -8.43 1.72
N ARG A 260 -28.63 -7.25 2.35
CA ARG A 260 -27.59 -6.21 2.26
C ARG A 260 -26.32 -6.71 2.94
N ILE A 261 -25.42 -7.35 2.20
CA ILE A 261 -24.04 -7.56 2.68
C ILE A 261 -23.29 -6.23 2.51
N ASP A 262 -23.26 -5.40 3.55
CA ASP A 262 -22.48 -4.14 3.64
C ASP A 262 -20.97 -4.44 3.55
N ARG A 263 -20.47 -4.70 2.33
CA ARG A 263 -19.05 -5.03 2.05
C ARG A 263 -18.17 -3.82 1.73
N CYS A 264 -18.69 -2.60 1.74
CA CYS A 264 -17.92 -1.38 1.52
C CYS A 264 -18.26 -0.36 2.60
N PHE A 265 -17.25 0.13 3.33
CA PHE A 265 -17.37 1.32 4.17
C PHE A 265 -16.68 2.47 3.44
N THR A 266 -17.41 3.53 3.11
CA THR A 266 -16.88 4.77 2.54
C THR A 266 -16.76 5.80 3.67
N TRP A 267 -15.54 6.22 3.99
CA TRP A 267 -15.26 7.21 5.03
C TRP A 267 -15.50 8.62 4.46
N LYS A 268 -16.54 9.34 4.94
CA LYS A 268 -16.91 10.66 4.39
C LYS A 268 -16.11 11.85 4.96
N ASP A 269 -15.43 11.71 6.12
CA ASP A 269 -14.93 12.89 6.87
C ASP A 269 -13.44 12.91 7.31
N ALA A 270 -12.52 12.14 6.72
CA ALA A 270 -11.15 12.03 7.27
C ALA A 270 -10.30 13.22 6.84
N LYS A 271 -9.69 13.92 7.81
CA LYS A 271 -8.63 14.89 7.51
C LYS A 271 -7.45 14.16 6.85
N ARG A 272 -6.93 14.78 5.78
CA ARG A 272 -5.81 14.28 4.96
C ARG A 272 -4.69 13.64 5.79
N PRO A 273 -4.01 12.59 5.27
CA PRO A 273 -4.17 11.99 3.94
C PRO A 273 -5.18 10.82 3.82
N TRP A 274 -5.85 10.41 4.90
CA TRP A 274 -6.57 9.13 5.02
C TRP A 274 -8.04 9.13 4.59
N SER A 275 -8.43 10.00 3.65
CA SER A 275 -9.84 10.22 3.30
C SER A 275 -10.52 9.08 2.52
N TYR A 276 -9.85 7.93 2.38
CA TYR A 276 -10.23 6.82 1.53
C TYR A 276 -9.67 5.55 2.16
N LEU A 277 -10.50 4.78 2.88
CA LEU A 277 -10.18 3.43 3.35
C LEU A 277 -11.35 2.51 3.02
N ILE A 278 -11.15 1.51 2.17
CA ILE A 278 -12.15 0.48 1.91
C ILE A 278 -11.94 -0.67 2.89
N SER A 279 -13.03 -1.08 3.55
CA SER A 279 -13.06 -2.26 4.41
C SER A 279 -13.47 -3.49 3.61
N TYR A 280 -12.57 -4.45 3.43
CA TYR A 280 -12.85 -5.68 2.69
C TYR A 280 -13.21 -6.85 3.62
N THR A 281 -14.32 -7.52 3.29
CA THR A 281 -14.90 -8.68 3.98
C THR A 281 -15.16 -9.83 2.99
N GLY A 282 -14.17 -10.18 2.17
CA GLY A 282 -14.26 -11.39 1.33
C GLY A 282 -13.53 -12.58 1.95
N LYS A 283 -13.69 -13.76 1.34
CA LYS A 283 -13.00 -15.00 1.76
C LYS A 283 -11.49 -14.74 1.82
N ILE A 284 -10.97 -14.71 3.05
CA ILE A 284 -9.55 -14.87 3.35
C ILE A 284 -9.21 -16.28 2.88
N LEU A 285 -8.22 -16.39 1.99
CA LEU A 285 -7.74 -17.67 1.45
C LEU A 285 -6.83 -18.37 2.46
#